data_AF-A0A1B8DPE5-F1
#
_entry.id   AF-A0A1B8DPE5-F1
#
_cell.length_a   1.000
_cell.length_b   1.000
_cell.length_c   1.000
_cell.angle_alpha   90.00
_cell.angle_beta   90.00
_cell.angle_gamma   90.00
#
_symmetry.space_group_name_H-M   'P 1'
#
loop_
_entity.id
_entity.type
_entity.pdbx_description
1 polymer ?
#
loop_
_entity_poly.entity_id
_entity_poly.type
_entity_poly.pdbx_seq_one_letter_code
_entity_poly.pdbx_strand_id
1 'polypeptide(L)'
;MQQATSTKHGGEPNPLDDTGLCLLSLDSGGVRGLSTLFILKSIMDRLNHERKQTASLPPVKPCEVFDLIRGTSTGGLIAIMLGRLEMDVDECIATYSDLAATVFA
;
A
#
# COMPACT_ATOMS: atom_id res chain seq x y z
N MET A 1 28.96 26.24 -10.93
CA MET A 1 28.43 25.87 -9.59
C MET A 1 26.99 25.43 -9.80
N GLN A 2 26.49 24.23 -9.51
CA GLN A 2 27.02 22.93 -9.11
C GLN A 2 26.09 21.90 -9.80
N GLN A 3 26.63 20.81 -10.35
CA GLN A 3 25.84 19.66 -10.78
C GLN A 3 25.28 18.94 -9.54
N ALA A 4 23.98 18.64 -9.53
CA ALA A 4 23.38 17.78 -8.53
C ALA A 4 23.95 16.36 -8.70
N THR A 5 24.71 15.92 -7.71
CA THR A 5 25.33 14.59 -7.66
C THR A 5 24.27 13.54 -7.40
N SER A 6 23.98 12.71 -8.40
CA SER A 6 23.30 11.43 -8.20
C SER A 6 24.20 10.52 -7.36
N THR A 7 23.81 10.31 -6.12
CA THR A 7 24.46 9.36 -5.21
C THR A 7 24.18 7.94 -5.69
N LYS A 8 25.19 7.30 -6.27
CA LYS A 8 25.19 5.86 -6.51
C LYS A 8 25.39 5.13 -5.18
N HIS A 9 24.41 4.35 -4.73
CA HIS A 9 24.60 3.36 -3.68
C HIS A 9 24.97 2.01 -4.30
N GLY A 10 26.16 1.50 -3.94
CA GLY A 10 26.69 0.19 -4.30
C GLY A 10 26.32 -0.88 -3.28
N GLY A 11 25.04 -0.99 -2.92
CA GLY A 11 24.49 -2.09 -2.14
C GLY A 11 23.79 -3.10 -3.05
N GLU A 12 23.65 -4.35 -2.62
CA GLU A 12 22.77 -5.33 -3.28
C GLU A 12 21.39 -4.71 -3.55
N PRO A 13 20.75 -5.03 -4.69
CA PRO A 13 19.52 -4.38 -5.09
C PRO A 13 18.46 -4.54 -3.99
N ASN A 14 18.06 -3.40 -3.41
CA ASN A 14 16.88 -3.32 -2.57
C ASN A 14 15.69 -3.76 -3.43
N PRO A 15 14.87 -4.75 -3.00
CA PRO A 15 13.73 -5.22 -3.79
C PRO A 15 12.69 -4.14 -4.06
N LEU A 16 12.76 -3.02 -3.35
CA LEU A 16 12.10 -1.76 -3.71
C LEU A 16 13.19 -0.72 -3.93
N ASP A 17 13.23 -0.13 -5.11
CA ASP A 17 14.02 1.07 -5.38
C ASP A 17 13.53 2.18 -4.43
N ASP A 18 14.30 2.49 -3.40
CA ASP A 18 13.99 3.49 -2.37
C ASP A 18 14.32 4.92 -2.83
N THR A 19 14.75 5.07 -4.10
CA THR A 19 15.16 6.37 -4.65
C THR A 19 14.01 7.16 -5.27
N GLY A 20 12.82 6.58 -5.40
CA GLY A 20 11.64 7.20 -6.03
C GLY A 20 10.43 7.31 -5.10
N LEU A 21 9.58 8.32 -5.33
CA LEU A 21 8.30 8.45 -4.63
C LEU A 21 7.30 7.39 -5.11
N CYS A 22 6.65 6.70 -4.17
CA CYS A 22 5.64 5.68 -4.43
C CYS A 22 4.25 6.16 -4.01
N LEU A 23 3.31 6.19 -4.96
CA LEU A 23 1.95 6.70 -4.76
C LEU A 23 0.90 5.60 -4.95
N LEU A 24 0.02 5.43 -3.95
CA LEU A 24 -1.18 4.60 -4.09
C LEU A 24 -2.41 5.47 -4.33
N SER A 25 -3.08 5.28 -5.47
CA SER A 25 -4.33 5.97 -5.83
C SER A 25 -5.47 4.97 -5.94
N LEU A 26 -6.57 5.24 -5.23
CA LEU A 26 -7.72 4.34 -5.09
C LEU A 26 -8.99 5.00 -5.64
N ASP A 27 -9.58 4.37 -6.66
CA ASP A 27 -10.81 4.85 -7.28
C ASP A 27 -12.08 4.47 -6.50
N SER A 28 -13.18 5.12 -6.86
CA SER A 28 -14.51 4.80 -6.32
C SER A 28 -15.03 3.48 -6.88
N GLY A 29 -15.46 2.57 -6.02
CA GLY A 29 -15.91 1.23 -6.41
C GLY A 29 -17.20 0.76 -5.74
N GLY A 30 -17.69 1.43 -4.69
CA GLY A 30 -18.77 0.85 -3.87
C GLY A 30 -18.34 -0.52 -3.35
N VAL A 31 -19.24 -1.51 -3.36
CA VAL A 31 -18.90 -2.91 -3.04
C VAL A 31 -17.74 -3.48 -3.88
N ARG A 32 -17.52 -2.98 -5.11
CA ARG A 32 -16.41 -3.42 -5.97
C ARG A 32 -15.04 -2.96 -5.45
N GLY A 33 -14.99 -2.07 -4.45
CA GLY A 33 -13.75 -1.70 -3.76
C GLY A 33 -13.03 -2.89 -3.13
N LEU A 34 -13.74 -3.98 -2.80
CA LEU A 34 -13.12 -5.22 -2.35
C LEU A 34 -12.18 -5.82 -3.40
N SER A 35 -12.51 -5.72 -4.69
CA SER A 35 -11.61 -6.19 -5.74
C SER A 35 -10.27 -5.44 -5.71
N THR A 36 -10.30 -4.13 -5.50
CA THR A 36 -9.08 -3.30 -5.38
C THR A 36 -8.26 -3.73 -4.17
N LEU A 37 -8.92 -4.00 -3.04
CA LEU A 37 -8.25 -4.48 -1.83
C LEU A 37 -7.61 -5.86 -1.99
N PHE A 38 -8.25 -6.81 -2.68
CA PHE A 38 -7.64 -8.12 -2.96
C PHE A 38 -6.45 -8.05 -3.92
N ILE A 39 -6.49 -7.13 -4.91
CA ILE A 39 -5.34 -6.86 -5.77
C ILE A 39 -4.19 -6.28 -4.92
N LEU A 40 -4.48 -5.29 -4.08
CA LEU A 40 -3.49 -4.70 -3.19
C LEU A 40 -2.91 -5.72 -2.21
N LYS A 41 -3.75 -6.62 -1.67
CA LYS A 41 -3.32 -7.73 -0.82
C LYS A 41 -2.31 -8.61 -1.53
N SER A 42 -2.62 -9.02 -2.75
CA SER A 42 -1.71 -9.86 -3.56
C SER A 42 -0.36 -9.18 -3.80
N ILE A 43 -0.36 -7.86 -4.01
CA ILE A 43 0.87 -7.06 -4.17
C ILE A 43 1.67 -7.02 -2.86
N MET A 44 1.01 -6.69 -1.74
CA MET A 44 1.65 -6.58 -0.43
C MET A 44 2.16 -7.92 0.10
N ASP A 45 1.42 -9.00 -0.11
CA ASP A 45 1.81 -10.37 0.27
C ASP A 45 3.06 -10.78 -0.50
N ARG A 46 3.10 -10.51 -1.80
CA ARG A 46 4.28 -10.81 -2.63
C ARG A 46 5.49 -9.98 -2.20
N LEU A 47 5.30 -8.68 -1.96
CA LEU A 47 6.35 -7.80 -1.45
C LEU A 47 6.92 -8.32 -0.13
N ASN A 48 6.06 -8.62 0.85
CA ASN A 48 6.48 -9.09 2.16
C ASN A 48 7.12 -10.48 2.09
N HIS A 49 6.66 -11.34 1.19
CA HIS A 49 7.30 -12.61 0.90
C HIS A 49 8.73 -12.41 0.36
N GLU A 50 8.91 -11.56 -0.65
CA GLU A 50 10.24 -11.28 -1.23
C GLU A 50 11.19 -10.63 -0.20
N ARG A 51 10.72 -9.66 0.60
CA ARG A 51 11.49 -9.05 1.70
C ARG A 51 11.97 -10.08 2.74
N LYS A 52 11.10 -11.04 3.09
CA LYS A 52 11.42 -12.12 4.02
C LYS A 52 12.45 -13.08 3.42
N GLN A 53 12.31 -13.45 2.14
CA GLN A 53 13.23 -14.40 1.50
C GLN A 53 14.61 -13.80 1.22
N THR A 54 14.67 -12.55 0.76
CA THR A 54 15.93 -11.92 0.32
C THR A 54 16.75 -11.39 1.49
N ALA A 55 16.11 -10.84 2.53
CA ALA A 55 16.81 -10.12 3.58
C ALA A 55 16.28 -10.42 5.01
N SER A 56 15.40 -11.41 5.17
CA SER A 56 14.78 -11.75 6.47
C SER A 56 14.13 -10.56 7.18
N LEU A 57 13.63 -9.59 6.41
CA LEU A 57 13.02 -8.37 6.95
C LEU A 57 11.60 -8.65 7.48
N PRO A 58 11.13 -7.88 8.48
CA PRO A 58 9.75 -7.94 8.93
C PRO A 58 8.78 -7.50 7.82
N PRO A 59 7.51 -7.96 7.87
CA PRO A 59 6.48 -7.50 6.97
C PRO A 59 6.21 -6.01 7.20
N VAL A 60 5.86 -5.32 6.12
CA VAL A 60 5.48 -3.91 6.12
C VAL A 60 4.03 -3.73 5.73
N LYS A 61 3.43 -2.67 6.27
CA LYS A 61 2.08 -2.20 5.98
C LYS A 61 2.07 -1.24 4.80
N PRO A 62 0.91 -0.99 4.16
CA PRO A 62 0.82 -0.06 3.05
C PRO A 62 1.33 1.35 3.38
N CYS A 63 1.09 1.87 4.58
CA CYS A 63 1.58 3.19 5.01
C CYS A 63 3.11 3.28 5.14
N GLU A 64 3.82 2.16 5.22
CA GLU A 64 5.29 2.11 5.25
C GLU A 64 5.91 1.97 3.86
N VAL A 65 5.09 1.67 2.84
CA VAL A 65 5.52 1.44 1.46
C VAL A 65 5.18 2.64 0.56
N PHE A 66 4.01 3.22 0.75
CA PHE A 66 3.50 4.32 -0.08
C PHE A 66 3.65 5.66 0.63
N ASP A 67 4.43 6.58 0.05
CA ASP A 67 4.64 7.93 0.57
C ASP A 67 3.34 8.75 0.63
N LEU A 68 2.40 8.42 -0.26
CA LEU A 68 1.07 9.02 -0.26
C LEU A 68 0.04 7.98 -0.69
N ILE A 69 -1.03 7.90 0.11
CA ILE A 69 -2.21 7.10 -0.18
C ILE A 69 -3.38 8.06 -0.35
N ARG A 70 -3.99 8.04 -1.53
CA ARG A 70 -5.14 8.89 -1.86
C ARG A 70 -6.26 8.07 -2.47
N GLY A 71 -7.49 8.56 -2.33
CA GLY A 71 -8.61 7.99 -3.05
C GLY A 71 -9.83 8.88 -3.04
N THR A 72 -10.82 8.53 -3.86
CA THR A 72 -12.07 9.27 -4.01
C THR A 72 -13.26 8.42 -3.58
N SER A 73 -14.22 9.00 -2.86
CA SER A 73 -15.41 8.31 -2.35
C SER A 73 -15.02 7.08 -1.50
N THR A 74 -15.46 5.86 -1.85
CA THR A 74 -15.06 4.63 -1.15
C THR A 74 -13.55 4.41 -1.16
N GLY A 75 -12.85 4.81 -2.22
CA GLY A 75 -11.39 4.77 -2.27
C GLY A 75 -10.75 5.71 -1.25
N GLY A 76 -11.42 6.82 -0.89
CA GLY A 76 -10.98 7.73 0.16
C GLY A 76 -11.12 7.13 1.56
N LEU A 77 -12.19 6.37 1.82
CA LEU A 77 -12.35 5.62 3.06
C LEU A 77 -11.23 4.57 3.21
N ILE A 78 -10.94 3.83 2.14
CA ILE A 78 -9.84 2.87 2.12
C ILE A 78 -8.49 3.60 2.33
N ALA A 79 -8.28 4.76 1.70
CA ALA A 79 -7.06 5.55 1.89
C ALA A 79 -6.86 5.98 3.36
N ILE A 80 -7.95 6.32 4.07
CA ILE A 80 -7.89 6.64 5.51
C ILE A 80 -7.53 5.38 6.31
N MET A 81 -8.16 4.23 6.03
CA MET A 81 -7.90 2.97 6.74
C MET A 81 -6.43 2.54 6.60
N LEU A 82 -5.93 2.49 5.36
CA LEU A 82 -4.58 2.02 5.07
C LEU A 82 -3.49 3.03 5.42
N GLY A 83 -3.78 4.32 5.29
CA GLY A 83 -2.78 5.39 5.48
C GLY A 83 -2.81 6.00 6.88
N ARG A 84 -3.99 6.47 7.33
CA ARG A 84 -4.11 7.22 8.59
C ARG A 84 -4.37 6.34 9.81
N LEU A 85 -5.09 5.23 9.63
CA LEU A 85 -5.32 4.26 10.70
C LEU A 85 -4.28 3.15 10.70
N GLU A 86 -3.36 3.17 9.74
CA GLU A 86 -2.25 2.23 9.62
C GLU A 86 -2.71 0.76 9.67
N MET A 87 -3.90 0.48 9.12
CA MET A 87 -4.40 -0.88 9.00
C MET A 87 -3.57 -1.64 7.98
N ASP A 88 -3.33 -2.92 8.25
CA ASP A 88 -2.90 -3.81 7.17
C ASP A 88 -4.05 -4.09 6.19
N VAL A 89 -3.74 -4.78 5.09
CA VAL A 89 -4.73 -5.00 4.02
C VAL A 89 -5.84 -5.94 4.48
N ASP A 90 -5.56 -6.91 5.36
CA ASP A 90 -6.54 -7.86 5.86
C ASP A 90 -7.53 -7.19 6.83
N GLU A 91 -7.01 -6.37 7.77
CA GLU A 91 -7.80 -5.52 8.65
C GLU A 91 -8.72 -4.58 7.85
N CYS A 92 -8.18 -3.99 6.77
CA CYS A 92 -8.94 -3.11 5.89
C CYS A 92 -10.04 -3.86 5.13
N ILE A 93 -9.77 -5.08 4.62
CA ILE A 93 -10.79 -5.91 3.96
C ILE A 93 -11.93 -6.25 4.91
N ALA A 94 -11.62 -6.67 6.14
CA ALA A 94 -12.64 -7.00 7.14
C ALA A 94 -13.50 -5.77 7.46
N THR A 95 -12.85 -4.66 7.82
CA THR A 95 -13.53 -3.41 8.18
C THR A 95 -14.36 -2.86 7.02
N TYR A 96 -13.84 -2.91 5.80
CA TYR A 96 -14.56 -2.43 4.62
C TYR A 96 -15.76 -3.32 4.27
N SER A 97 -15.65 -4.63 4.49
CA SER A 97 -16.77 -5.57 4.26
C SER A 97 -17.93 -5.27 5.20
N ASP A 98 -17.66 -5.05 6.49
CA ASP A 98 -18.66 -4.71 7.50
C ASP A 98 -19.31 -3.35 7.21
N LEU A 99 -18.49 -2.36 6.84
CA LEU A 99 -18.98 -1.04 6.46
C LEU A 99 -19.85 -1.11 5.20
N ALA A 100 -19.41 -1.84 4.18
CA ALA A 100 -20.15 -2.01 2.93
C ALA A 100 -21.50 -2.71 3.17
N ALA A 101 -21.52 -3.74 4.02
CA ALA A 101 -22.76 -4.41 4.42
C ALA A 101 -23.74 -3.46 5.13
N THR A 102 -23.24 -2.52 5.93
CA THR A 102 -24.09 -1.56 6.64
C THR A 102 -24.59 -0.43 5.73
N VAL A 103 -23.72 0.09 4.85
CA VAL A 103 -24.00 1.26 4.01
C VAL A 103 -24.82 0.90 2.77
N PHE A 104 -24.65 -0.31 2.23
CA PHE A 104 -25.31 -0.76 1.00
C PHE A 104 -26.39 -1.82 1.25
N ALA A 105 -26.80 -2.04 2.51
CA ALA A 105 -27.97 -2.85 2.87
C ALA A 105 -29.29 -2.19 2.44
#